data_AF-A0A5M4AC86-F1
#
_entry.id   AF-A0A5M4AC86-F1
#
_cell.length_a   1.000
_cell.length_b   1.000
_cell.length_c   1.000
_cell.angle_alpha   90.00
_cell.angle_beta   90.00
_cell.angle_gamma   90.00
#
_symmetry.space_group_name_H-M   'P 1'
#
loop_
_entity.id
_entity.type
_entity.pdbx_description
1 polymer ?
#
loop_
_entity_poly.entity_id
_entity_poly.type
_entity_poly.pdbx_seq_one_letter_code
_entity_poly.pdbx_strand_id
1 'polypeptide(L)'
;MNKLSQQEYSDIIKTGLLTRFPEFKRFVRYVDDVLIIEIPSPMKTQLFWISTQDMEITIGFDNANGDCSWHTHMSLYGAYEIDDELRTLIHLLTDIFEGNELLVLEDNEVIYLTKNPEDELKNNEDNKILDFKKWNEI
;
A
#
# COMPACT_ATOMS: atom_id res chain seq x y z
N MET A 1 -9.74 1.12 29.67
CA MET A 1 -9.57 0.15 28.58
C MET A 1 -8.12 -0.26 28.59
N ASN A 2 -7.80 -1.55 28.60
CA ASN A 2 -6.41 -1.97 28.42
C ASN A 2 -6.00 -1.54 27.00
N LYS A 3 -4.86 -0.86 26.91
CA LYS A 3 -4.28 -0.45 25.62
C LYS A 3 -3.83 -1.73 24.90
N LEU A 4 -4.29 -1.93 23.66
CA LEU A 4 -3.82 -3.03 22.82
C LEU A 4 -2.29 -3.00 22.71
N SER A 5 -1.66 -4.17 22.69
CA SER A 5 -0.26 -4.33 22.32
C SER A 5 -0.06 -4.33 20.80
N GLN A 6 1.18 -4.10 20.35
CA GLN A 6 1.57 -4.16 18.94
C GLN A 6 1.22 -5.51 18.31
N GLN A 7 1.48 -6.62 19.00
CA GLN A 7 1.18 -7.96 18.50
C GLN A 7 -0.33 -8.17 18.33
N GLU A 8 -1.14 -7.77 19.31
CA GLU A 8 -2.61 -7.89 19.23
C GLU A 8 -3.17 -7.07 18.07
N TYR A 9 -2.67 -5.85 17.88
CA TYR A 9 -3.05 -5.01 16.75
C TYR A 9 -2.67 -5.66 15.41
N SER A 10 -1.42 -6.09 15.27
CA SER A 10 -0.92 -6.80 14.08
C SER A 10 -1.75 -8.04 13.74
N ASP A 11 -2.15 -8.82 14.74
CA ASP A 11 -2.96 -10.04 14.57
C ASP A 11 -4.40 -9.74 14.10
N ILE A 12 -5.01 -8.67 14.62
CA ILE A 12 -6.32 -8.21 14.18
C ILE A 12 -6.25 -7.81 12.70
N ILE A 13 -5.28 -6.95 12.35
CA ILE A 13 -5.11 -6.48 10.96
C ILE A 13 -4.84 -7.65 10.02
N LYS A 14 -3.93 -8.56 10.37
CA LYS A 14 -3.65 -9.78 9.59
C LYS A 14 -4.91 -10.60 9.36
N THR A 15 -5.71 -10.84 10.40
CA THR A 15 -6.93 -11.65 10.30
C THR A 15 -7.93 -11.01 9.34
N GLY A 16 -8.13 -9.69 9.45
CA GLY A 16 -8.99 -8.94 8.55
C GLY A 16 -8.52 -8.98 7.09
N LEU A 17 -7.22 -8.72 6.87
CA LEU A 17 -6.61 -8.76 5.54
C LEU A 17 -6.72 -10.14 4.89
N LEU A 18 -6.36 -11.21 5.61
CA LEU A 18 -6.39 -12.56 5.07
C LEU A 18 -7.81 -13.09 4.84
N THR A 19 -8.82 -12.48 5.45
CA THR A 19 -10.23 -12.77 5.15
C THR A 19 -10.61 -12.25 3.76
N ARG A 20 -10.08 -11.09 3.35
CA ARG A 20 -10.38 -10.45 2.06
C ARG A 20 -9.42 -10.86 0.94
N PHE A 21 -8.15 -11.04 1.26
CA PHE A 21 -7.03 -11.35 0.36
C PHE A 21 -6.29 -12.61 0.86
N PRO A 22 -6.92 -13.80 0.80
CA PRO A 22 -6.33 -15.03 1.33
C PRO A 22 -4.98 -15.39 0.70
N GLU A 23 -4.72 -14.95 -0.53
CA GLU A 23 -3.47 -15.12 -1.25
C GLU A 23 -2.28 -14.39 -0.61
N PHE A 24 -2.52 -13.41 0.27
CA PHE A 24 -1.47 -12.71 1.01
C PHE A 24 -0.78 -13.59 2.04
N LYS A 25 -1.40 -14.71 2.42
CA LYS A 25 -0.89 -15.63 3.46
C LYS A 25 0.56 -16.06 3.23
N ARG A 26 1.00 -16.19 1.98
CA ARG A 26 2.37 -16.59 1.62
C ARG A 26 3.41 -15.47 1.74
N PHE A 27 2.96 -14.24 1.91
CA PHE A 27 3.79 -13.03 1.98
C PHE A 27 3.86 -12.43 3.38
N VAL A 28 3.10 -12.99 4.33
CA VAL A 28 3.06 -12.55 5.72
C VAL A 28 4.35 -12.95 6.44
N ARG A 29 4.98 -11.98 7.08
CA ARG A 29 6.06 -12.17 8.06
C ARG A 29 5.83 -11.26 9.27
N TYR A 30 6.52 -11.58 10.36
CA TYR A 30 6.58 -10.70 11.53
C TYR A 30 8.03 -10.26 11.74
N VAL A 31 8.20 -9.01 12.15
CA VAL A 31 9.45 -8.50 12.74
C VAL A 31 9.10 -8.07 14.15
N ASP A 32 9.58 -8.83 15.13
CA ASP A 32 9.10 -8.74 16.50
C ASP A 32 7.55 -8.85 16.53
N ASP A 33 6.86 -7.81 16.99
CA ASP A 33 5.40 -7.76 17.10
C ASP A 33 4.71 -7.12 15.87
N VAL A 34 5.48 -6.68 14.88
CA VAL A 34 4.99 -5.95 13.69
C VAL A 34 4.68 -6.90 12.56
N LEU A 35 3.47 -6.81 12.01
CA LEU A 35 3.08 -7.49 10.78
C LEU A 35 3.71 -6.78 9.59
N ILE A 36 4.38 -7.55 8.74
CA ILE A 36 4.85 -7.11 7.43
C ILE A 36 4.29 -8.04 6.35
N ILE A 37 3.78 -7.47 5.26
CA ILE A 37 3.35 -8.21 4.06
C ILE A 37 4.08 -7.61 2.87
N GLU A 38 4.81 -8.42 2.11
CA GLU A 38 5.63 -7.98 0.98
C GLU A 38 5.27 -8.75 -0.29
N ILE A 39 4.76 -8.03 -1.29
CA ILE A 39 4.15 -8.59 -2.49
C ILE A 39 4.92 -8.06 -3.69
N PRO A 40 5.73 -8.89 -4.38
CA PRO A 40 6.40 -8.44 -5.59
C PRO A 40 5.38 -8.17 -6.69
N SER A 41 5.62 -7.13 -7.48
CA SER A 41 4.80 -6.84 -8.65
C SER A 41 4.90 -7.99 -9.68
N PRO A 42 3.88 -8.19 -10.54
CA PRO A 42 3.88 -9.24 -11.55
C PRO A 42 5.13 -9.27 -12.46
N MET A 43 5.65 -8.11 -12.87
CA MET A 43 6.89 -8.00 -13.65
C MET A 43 8.15 -7.88 -12.78
N LYS A 44 8.01 -7.92 -11.45
CA LYS A 44 9.09 -7.84 -10.45
C LYS A 44 9.93 -6.58 -10.56
N THR A 45 9.31 -5.48 -10.96
CA THR A 45 9.98 -4.17 -11.01
C THR A 45 9.88 -3.44 -9.69
N GLN A 46 8.78 -3.65 -8.95
CA GLN A 46 8.52 -3.03 -7.65
C GLN A 46 8.16 -4.08 -6.59
N LEU A 47 8.29 -3.70 -5.32
CA LEU A 47 7.78 -4.46 -4.18
C LEU A 47 6.70 -3.63 -3.47
N PHE A 48 5.47 -4.12 -3.42
CA PHE A 48 4.43 -3.51 -2.58
C PHE A 48 4.53 -4.07 -1.17
N TRP A 49 4.42 -3.22 -0.15
CA TRP A 49 4.45 -3.67 1.23
C TRP A 49 3.36 -3.04 2.10
N ILE A 50 3.02 -3.76 3.17
CA ILE A 50 2.12 -3.34 4.25
C ILE A 50 2.88 -3.54 5.57
N SER A 51 2.85 -2.56 6.46
CA SER A 51 3.41 -2.61 7.82
C SER A 51 2.37 -2.15 8.84
N THR A 52 2.40 -2.72 10.04
CA THR A 52 1.55 -2.30 11.18
C THR A 52 2.34 -1.60 12.28
N GLN A 53 3.56 -1.16 11.99
CA GLN A 53 4.46 -0.58 12.98
C GLN A 53 3.80 0.60 13.72
N ASP A 54 4.11 0.73 15.01
CA ASP A 54 3.64 1.82 15.88
C ASP A 54 2.11 1.89 16.00
N MET A 55 1.45 0.73 15.89
CA MET A 55 -0.01 0.57 15.95
C MET A 55 -0.76 1.31 14.84
N GLU A 56 -0.14 1.45 13.67
CA GLU A 56 -0.73 2.12 12.50
C GLU A 56 -0.46 1.29 11.23
N ILE A 57 -1.46 1.19 10.36
CA ILE A 57 -1.26 0.62 9.03
C ILE A 57 -0.56 1.65 8.12
N THR A 58 0.59 1.25 7.59
CA THR A 58 1.30 1.94 6.51
C THR A 58 1.43 1.01 5.30
N ILE A 59 1.29 1.55 4.10
CA ILE A 59 1.60 0.82 2.86
C ILE A 59 2.62 1.58 2.04
N GLY A 60 3.36 0.89 1.19
CA GLY A 60 4.28 1.54 0.28
C GLY A 60 4.75 0.66 -0.88
N PHE A 61 5.58 1.27 -1.70
CA PHE A 61 6.30 0.62 -2.79
C PHE A 61 7.80 0.85 -2.59
N ASP A 62 8.57 -0.23 -2.71
CA ASP A 62 10.02 -0.14 -2.90
C ASP A 62 10.35 -0.28 -4.39
N ASN A 63 11.38 0.45 -4.81
CA ASN A 63 11.93 0.37 -6.15
C ASN A 63 12.73 -0.94 -6.36
N ALA A 64 13.20 -1.16 -7.59
CA ALA A 64 14.03 -2.32 -7.94
C ALA A 64 15.37 -2.41 -7.14
N ASN A 65 15.82 -1.31 -6.52
CA ASN A 65 17.01 -1.28 -5.66
C ASN A 65 16.70 -1.64 -4.19
N GLY A 66 15.42 -1.75 -3.84
CA GLY A 66 14.96 -2.00 -2.47
C GLY A 66 14.82 -0.74 -1.62
N ASP A 67 14.87 0.45 -2.23
CA ASP A 67 14.61 1.72 -1.55
C ASP A 67 13.13 2.06 -1.64
N CYS A 68 12.53 2.52 -0.52
CA CYS A 68 11.15 2.99 -0.50
C CYS A 68 10.98 4.21 -1.42
N SER A 69 10.23 4.05 -2.51
CA SER A 69 9.94 5.13 -3.45
C SER A 69 8.70 5.94 -3.03
N TRP A 70 7.72 5.28 -2.42
CA TRP A 70 6.50 5.92 -1.93
C TRP A 70 5.88 5.14 -0.79
N HIS A 71 5.29 5.83 0.18
CA HIS A 71 4.44 5.22 1.19
C HIS A 71 3.36 6.21 1.67
N THR A 72 2.33 5.66 2.30
CA THR A 72 1.25 6.42 2.92
C THR A 72 0.73 5.70 4.17
N HIS A 73 0.16 6.49 5.07
CA HIS A 73 -0.43 6.05 6.32
C HIS A 73 -1.95 6.10 6.22
N MET A 74 -2.66 5.14 6.83
CA MET A 74 -4.14 5.17 6.80
C MET A 74 -4.72 6.41 7.49
N SER A 75 -3.99 7.01 8.43
CA SER A 75 -4.35 8.29 9.05
C SER A 75 -4.44 9.46 8.06
N LEU A 76 -3.67 9.45 6.96
CA LEU A 76 -3.77 10.46 5.90
C LEU A 76 -5.08 10.36 5.10
N TYR A 77 -5.78 9.23 5.20
CA TYR A 77 -7.14 9.04 4.69
C TYR A 77 -8.21 9.31 5.75
N GLY A 78 -7.83 9.79 6.94
CA GLY A 78 -8.72 10.09 8.05
C GLY A 78 -9.14 8.88 8.88
N ALA A 79 -8.45 7.74 8.75
CA ALA A 79 -8.71 6.54 9.54
C ALA A 79 -7.73 6.45 10.72
N TYR A 80 -8.26 6.53 11.95
CA TYR A 80 -7.46 6.59 13.19
C TYR A 80 -7.78 5.46 14.17
N GLU A 81 -8.81 4.66 13.87
CA GLU A 81 -9.23 3.52 14.68
C GLU A 81 -8.99 2.23 13.89
N ILE A 82 -8.66 1.14 14.58
CA ILE A 82 -8.22 -0.12 13.95
C ILE A 82 -9.18 -0.64 12.87
N ASP A 83 -10.50 -0.57 13.12
CA ASP A 83 -11.52 -1.03 12.17
C ASP A 83 -11.64 -0.10 10.95
N ASP A 84 -11.42 1.19 11.16
CA ASP A 84 -11.45 2.21 10.10
C ASP A 84 -10.19 2.12 9.23
N GLU A 85 -9.03 1.90 9.83
CA GLU A 85 -7.77 1.69 9.12
C GLU A 85 -7.85 0.43 8.27
N LEU A 86 -8.31 -0.70 8.84
CA LEU A 86 -8.47 -1.94 8.09
C LEU A 86 -9.45 -1.79 6.92
N ARG A 87 -10.59 -1.11 7.13
CA ARG A 87 -11.58 -0.87 6.07
C ARG A 87 -11.01 0.01 4.96
N THR A 88 -10.27 1.06 5.33
CA THR A 88 -9.62 1.98 4.40
C THR A 88 -8.55 1.27 3.59
N LEU A 89 -7.69 0.49 4.25
CA LEU A 89 -6.69 -0.35 3.62
C LEU A 89 -7.32 -1.30 2.61
N ILE A 90 -8.36 -2.04 3.01
CA ILE A 90 -9.03 -3.00 2.11
C ILE A 90 -9.59 -2.30 0.87
N HIS A 91 -10.19 -1.12 1.02
CA HIS A 91 -10.70 -0.34 -0.10
C HIS A 91 -9.55 0.05 -1.03
N LEU A 92 -8.49 0.64 -0.49
CA LEU A 92 -7.33 1.08 -1.27
C LEU A 92 -6.65 -0.07 -2.01
N LEU A 93 -6.44 -1.21 -1.34
CA LEU A 93 -5.89 -2.42 -1.97
C LEU A 93 -6.79 -2.94 -3.09
N THR A 94 -8.11 -2.91 -2.88
CA THR A 94 -9.07 -3.32 -3.91
C THR A 94 -8.94 -2.41 -5.13
N ASP A 95 -8.88 -1.09 -4.94
CA ASP A 95 -8.73 -0.14 -6.04
C ASP A 95 -7.40 -0.28 -6.78
N ILE A 96 -6.30 -0.51 -6.07
CA ILE A 96 -4.98 -0.75 -6.68
C ILE A 96 -4.98 -2.03 -7.52
N PHE A 97 -5.46 -3.15 -6.98
CA PHE A 97 -5.38 -4.45 -7.67
C PHE A 97 -6.43 -4.64 -8.76
N GLU A 98 -7.58 -3.95 -8.66
CA GLU A 98 -8.58 -3.91 -9.73
C GLU A 98 -8.25 -2.86 -10.80
N GLY A 99 -7.26 -2.00 -10.54
CA GLY A 99 -6.79 -0.96 -11.46
C GLY A 99 -7.72 0.25 -11.55
N ASN A 100 -8.50 0.51 -10.50
CA ASN A 100 -9.26 1.76 -10.31
C ASN A 100 -8.33 2.88 -9.81
N GLU A 101 -7.32 2.52 -9.03
CA GLU A 101 -6.20 3.37 -8.66
C GLU A 101 -5.01 3.05 -9.59
N LEU A 102 -4.48 4.07 -10.24
CA LEU A 102 -3.30 3.96 -11.08
C LEU A 102 -2.06 4.38 -10.28
N LEU A 103 -0.97 3.69 -10.52
CA LEU A 103 0.34 4.07 -10.03
C LEU A 103 0.90 5.13 -10.97
N VAL A 104 1.33 6.25 -10.41
CA VAL A 104 2.05 7.29 -11.13
C VAL A 104 3.54 7.03 -10.98
N LEU A 105 4.25 6.94 -12.09
CA LEU A 105 5.67 6.63 -12.12
C LEU A 105 6.50 7.78 -12.71
N GLU A 106 7.64 8.03 -12.08
CA GLU A 106 8.73 8.84 -12.59
C GLU A 106 9.99 7.95 -12.62
N ASP A 107 10.66 7.84 -13.77
CA ASP A 107 11.85 6.98 -13.95
C ASP A 107 11.67 5.50 -13.52
N ASN A 108 10.46 4.96 -13.71
CA ASN A 108 9.99 3.64 -13.25
C ASN A 108 9.84 3.48 -11.73
N GLU A 109 9.87 4.55 -10.96
CA GLU A 109 9.60 4.55 -9.52
C GLU A 109 8.19 5.04 -9.24
N VAL A 110 7.45 4.34 -8.37
CA VAL A 110 6.11 4.81 -7.97
C VAL A 110 6.29 6.01 -7.06
N ILE A 111 5.68 7.14 -7.44
CA ILE A 111 5.77 8.40 -6.69
C ILE A 111 4.46 8.77 -5.97
N TYR A 112 3.31 8.31 -6.47
CA TYR A 112 2.00 8.39 -5.80
C TYR A 112 0.94 7.57 -6.56
N LEU A 113 -0.29 7.62 -6.06
CA LEU A 113 -1.47 6.95 -6.60
C LEU A 113 -2.49 7.97 -7.09
N THR A 114 -3.18 7.70 -8.20
CA THR A 114 -4.25 8.56 -8.72
C THR A 114 -5.42 7.77 -9.32
N LYS A 115 -6.63 8.30 -9.18
CA LYS A 115 -7.83 7.84 -9.92
C LYS A 115 -8.10 8.66 -11.20
N ASN A 116 -7.41 9.79 -11.38
CA ASN A 116 -7.75 10.79 -12.40
C ASN A 116 -6.54 11.18 -13.26
N PRO A 117 -5.97 10.25 -14.04
CA PRO A 117 -4.75 10.51 -14.83
C PRO A 117 -4.89 11.69 -15.80
N GLU A 118 -6.09 11.95 -16.32
CA GLU A 118 -6.35 13.11 -17.19
C GLU A 118 -6.14 14.45 -16.49
N ASP A 119 -6.48 14.53 -15.20
CA ASP A 119 -6.33 15.76 -14.43
C ASP A 119 -4.88 15.94 -13.99
N GLU A 120 -4.16 14.86 -13.69
CA GLU A 120 -2.71 14.89 -13.46
C GLU A 120 -1.97 15.44 -14.69
N LEU A 121 -2.31 14.96 -15.90
CA LEU A 121 -1.71 15.41 -17.14
C LEU A 121 -1.98 16.89 -17.45
N LYS A 122 -3.17 17.41 -17.10
CA LYS A 122 -3.51 18.83 -17.29
C LYS A 122 -2.73 19.75 -16.35
N ASN A 123 -2.42 19.27 -15.15
CA ASN A 123 -1.77 20.05 -14.09
C ASN A 123 -0.25 19.86 -14.06
N ASN A 124 0.31 19.08 -14.98
CA ASN A 124 1.76 18.84 -15.07
C ASN A 124 2.45 20.06 -15.71
N GLU A 125 2.80 21.04 -14.88
CA GLU A 125 3.40 22.31 -15.29
C GLU A 125 4.84 22.16 -15.85
N ASP A 126 5.54 21.07 -15.54
CA ASP A 126 6.98 20.90 -15.77
C ASP A 126 7.35 20.06 -17.01
N ASN A 127 6.40 19.62 -17.85
CA ASN A 127 6.63 18.67 -18.95
C ASN A 127 7.31 17.36 -18.52
N LYS A 128 7.26 16.98 -17.24
CA LYS A 128 7.76 15.69 -16.79
C LYS A 128 6.92 14.59 -17.42
N ILE A 129 7.55 13.60 -18.05
CA ILE A 129 6.81 12.44 -18.58
C ILE A 129 6.42 11.59 -17.38
N LEU A 130 5.14 11.63 -17.03
CA LEU A 130 4.55 10.73 -16.03
C LEU A 130 3.97 9.52 -16.74
N ASP A 131 4.40 8.34 -16.31
CA ASP A 131 3.79 7.09 -16.74
C ASP A 131 2.69 6.70 -15.75
N PHE A 132 1.55 6.25 -16.28
CA PHE A 132 0.45 5.72 -15.49
C PHE A 132 0.35 4.23 -15.77
N LYS A 133 0.46 3.41 -14.72
CA LYS A 133 0.37 1.96 -14.85
C LYS A 133 -0.57 1.39 -13.81
N LYS A 134 -1.23 0.29 -14.16
CA LYS A 134 -1.95 -0.57 -13.21
C LYS A 134 -0.95 -1.49 -12.51
N TRP A 135 -1.36 -2.01 -11.36
CA TRP A 135 -0.56 -2.99 -10.62
C TRP A 135 -0.16 -4.20 -11.48
N ASN A 136 -1.04 -4.66 -12.37
CA ASN A 136 -0.76 -5.82 -13.23
C ASN A 136 0.14 -5.52 -14.44
N GLU A 137 0.56 -4.27 -14.62
CA GLU A 137 1.44 -3.80 -15.70
C GLU A 137 2.87 -3.52 -15.24
N ILE A 138 3.15 -3.69 -13.94
CA ILE A 138 4.46 -3.47 -13.30
C ILE A 138 5.03 -4.72 -12.65
#